data_AF-A0A8T0E5Z8-F1
#
_entry.id   AF-A0A8T0E5Z8-F1
#
_cell.length_a   1.000
_cell.length_b   1.000
_cell.length_c   1.000
_cell.angle_alpha   90.00
_cell.angle_beta   90.00
_cell.angle_gamma   90.00
#
_symmetry.space_group_name_H-M   'P 1'
#
loop_
_entity.id
_entity.type
_entity.pdbx_description
1 polymer ?
#
loop_
_entity_poly.entity_id
_entity_poly.type
_entity_poly.pdbx_seq_one_letter_code
_entity_poly.pdbx_strand_id
1 'polypeptide(L)' 'MPEGVDIDKVSSSLSPDGILTVEAPRKKPQPALGPNERAVPIQVQNVPTTPTKVTTNIPVQKETPTKPEDKKN' A
#
# COMPACT_ATOMS: atom_id res chain seq x y z
N MET A 1 17.41 -23.10 11.02
CA MET A 1 16.52 -23.08 9.84
C MET A 1 17.12 -22.18 8.78
N PRO A 2 17.05 -22.53 7.49
CA PRO A 2 17.55 -21.69 6.40
C PRO A 2 16.87 -20.32 6.35
N GLU A 3 17.56 -19.32 5.78
CA GLU A 3 17.01 -17.98 5.63
C GLU A 3 15.80 -17.98 4.68
N GLY A 4 14.75 -17.23 5.09
CA GLY A 4 13.52 -17.10 4.33
C GLY A 4 12.52 -18.23 4.54
N VAL A 5 12.77 -19.20 5.42
CA VAL A 5 11.74 -20.15 5.88
C VAL A 5 10.81 -19.45 6.87
N ASP A 6 9.51 -19.65 6.70
CA ASP A 6 8.47 -19.20 7.62
C ASP A 6 8.29 -20.24 8.74
N ILE A 7 8.96 -20.01 9.87
CA ILE A 7 9.05 -20.98 10.98
C ILE A 7 7.67 -21.29 11.56
N ASP A 8 6.79 -20.29 11.63
CA ASP A 8 5.45 -20.43 12.17
C ASP A 8 4.53 -21.32 11.31
N LYS A 9 4.93 -21.59 10.06
CA LYS A 9 4.15 -22.39 9.11
C LYS A 9 4.77 -23.75 8.79
N VAL A 10 5.79 -24.17 9.53
CA VAL A 10 6.38 -25.50 9.35
C VAL A 10 5.37 -26.56 9.81
N SER A 11 5.13 -27.57 8.98
CA SER A 11 4.27 -28.71 9.27
C SER A 11 5.00 -30.02 9.00
N SER A 12 4.57 -31.09 9.65
CA SER A 12 5.05 -32.44 9.39
C SER A 12 3.91 -33.41 9.16
N SER A 13 4.15 -34.40 8.31
CA SER A 13 3.20 -35.46 8.00
C SER A 13 3.94 -36.79 7.90
N LEU A 14 3.39 -37.83 8.51
CA LEU A 14 3.91 -39.19 8.44
C LEU A 14 3.03 -40.00 7.48
N SER A 15 3.62 -40.48 6.39
CA SER A 15 2.92 -41.30 5.41
C SER A 15 2.77 -42.74 5.92
N PRO A 16 1.75 -43.50 5.47
CA PRO A 16 1.56 -44.92 5.84
C PRO A 16 2.78 -45.81 5.54
N ASP A 17 3.59 -45.43 4.55
CA ASP A 17 4.85 -46.11 4.20
C ASP A 17 6.00 -45.82 5.19
N GLY A 18 5.73 -45.11 6.28
CA GLY A 18 6.71 -44.76 7.31
C GLY A 18 7.59 -43.56 6.96
N ILE A 19 7.27 -42.81 5.90
CA ILE A 19 8.03 -41.64 5.47
C ILE A 19 7.56 -40.38 6.19
N LEU A 20 8.43 -39.80 7.00
CA LEU A 20 8.21 -38.50 7.63
C LEU A 20 8.58 -37.37 6.65
N THR A 21 7.60 -36.56 6.29
CA THR A 21 7.77 -35.38 5.44
C THR A 21 7.65 -34.12 6.29
N VAL A 22 8.57 -33.18 6.13
CA VAL A 22 8.54 -31.86 6.78
C VAL A 22 8.41 -30.80 5.70
N GLU A 23 7.29 -30.08 5.72
CA GLU A 23 7.02 -28.98 4.80
C GLU A 23 7.31 -27.66 5.50
N ALA A 24 8.15 -26.83 4.87
CA ALA A 24 8.57 -25.56 5.43
C ALA A 24 8.42 -24.45 4.37
N PRO A 25 7.26 -23.79 4.32
CA PRO A 25 7.00 -22.72 3.34
C PRO A 25 8.02 -21.59 3.48
N ARG A 26 8.36 -20.96 2.35
CA ARG A 26 9.18 -19.74 2.36
C ARG A 26 8.31 -18.52 2.67
N LYS A 27 8.88 -17.54 3.36
CA LYS A 27 8.29 -16.21 3.55
C LYS A 27 8.04 -15.60 2.17
N LYS A 28 6.88 -14.96 2.01
CA LYS A 28 6.56 -14.25 0.77
C LYS A 28 7.64 -13.20 0.51
N PRO A 29 8.20 -13.12 -0.72
CA PRO A 29 9.13 -12.05 -1.04
C PRO A 29 8.38 -10.73 -0.87
N GLN A 30 8.91 -9.86 0.01
CA GLN A 30 8.47 -8.48 0.04
C GLN A 30 8.78 -7.88 -1.34
N PRO A 31 7.83 -7.24 -2.02
CA PRO A 31 8.13 -6.52 -3.24
C PRO A 31 9.29 -5.57 -2.95
N ALA A 32 10.37 -5.70 -3.71
CA ALA A 32 11.48 -4.76 -3.64
C ALA A 32 10.97 -3.44 -4.23
N LEU A 33 10.37 -2.61 -3.38
CA LEU A 33 9.99 -1.26 -3.76
C LEU A 33 11.28 -0.51 -4.10
N GLY A 34 11.33 0.10 -5.28
CA GLY A 34 12.47 0.93 -5.66
C GLY A 34 12.68 2.10 -4.68
N PRO A 35 13.82 2.81 -4.74
CA PRO A 35 14.16 3.88 -3.79
C PRO A 35 13.10 5.00 -3.64
N ASN A 36 12.25 5.16 -4.66
CA ASN A 36 11.20 6.18 -4.71
C ASN A 36 9.80 5.58 -4.87
N GLU A 37 9.62 4.27 -4.64
CA GLU A 37 8.35 3.59 -4.78
C GLU A 37 7.69 3.37 -3.42
N ARG A 38 6.38 3.62 -3.33
CA ARG A 38 5.57 3.33 -2.16
C ARG A 38 4.26 2.67 -2.58
N ALA A 39 3.92 1.57 -1.91
CA ALA A 39 2.60 0.96 -2.05
C ALA A 39 1.54 1.91 -1.44
N VAL A 40 0.62 2.41 -2.26
CA VAL A 40 -0.55 3.20 -1.83
C VAL A 40 -1.75 2.26 -1.75
N PRO A 41 -2.33 2.00 -0.56
CA PRO A 41 -3.49 1.13 -0.45
C PRO A 41 -4.71 1.79 -1.11
N ILE A 42 -5.25 1.16 -2.15
CA ILE A 42 -6.48 1.59 -2.82
C ILE A 42 -7.66 0.91 -2.12
N GLN A 43 -8.55 1.70 -1.54
CA GLN A 43 -9.83 1.22 -1.01
C GLN A 43 -10.88 1.35 -2.11
N VAL A 44 -11.33 0.22 -2.66
CA VAL A 44 -12.42 0.21 -3.64
C VAL A 44 -13.73 0.40 -2.89
N GLN A 45 -14.31 1.59 -2.97
CA GLN A 45 -15.62 1.88 -2.41
C GLN A 45 -16.71 1.47 -3.40
N ASN A 46 -17.38 0.34 -3.15
CA ASN A 46 -18.50 -0.14 -3.95
C ASN A 46 -19.80 0.65 -3.66
N VAL A 47 -19.77 1.98 -3.78
CA VAL A 47 -20.98 2.80 -3.64
C VAL A 47 -21.78 2.79 -4.95
N PRO A 48 -23.05 2.34 -4.96
CA PRO A 48 -23.93 2.54 -6.10
C PRO A 48 -24.16 4.04 -6.32
N THR A 49 -24.07 4.48 -7.58
CA THR A 49 -24.16 5.89 -7.99
C THR A 49 -25.54 6.49 -7.67
N THR A 50 -25.60 7.36 -6.66
CA THR A 50 -26.67 8.37 -6.51
C THR A 50 -26.03 9.77 -6.45
N PRO A 51 -26.54 10.76 -7.19
CA PRO A 51 -25.90 12.08 -7.25
C PRO A 51 -26.21 12.88 -5.99
N THR A 52 -25.26 12.92 -5.04
CA THR A 52 -25.38 13.80 -3.86
C THR A 52 -24.39 14.96 -3.94
N LYS A 53 -24.98 16.16 -4.00
CA LYS A 53 -24.43 17.52 -4.01
C LYS A 53 -23.19 17.71 -3.11
N VAL A 54 -22.11 18.21 -3.71
CA VAL A 54 -20.86 18.62 -3.06
C VAL A 54 -21.10 19.89 -2.22
N THR A 55 -20.90 19.81 -0.90
CA THR A 55 -20.71 20.98 -0.04
C THR A 55 -19.23 21.09 0.31
N THR A 56 -18.61 22.08 -0.31
CA THR A 56 -17.20 22.48 -0.26
C THR A 56 -16.75 22.94 1.12
N ASN A 57 -15.73 22.29 1.70
CA ASN A 57 -14.92 22.86 2.78
C ASN A 57 -13.48 23.05 2.28
N ILE A 58 -13.20 24.21 1.66
CA ILE A 58 -11.84 24.64 1.32
C ILE A 58 -11.42 25.67 2.38
N PRO A 59 -10.41 25.40 3.23
CA PRO A 59 -9.82 26.43 4.07
C PRO A 59 -8.91 27.35 3.26
N VAL A 60 -9.16 28.65 3.44
CA VAL A 60 -8.49 29.83 2.86
C VAL A 60 -6.98 29.81 3.14
N GLN A 61 -6.18 29.83 2.08
CA GLN A 61 -4.76 30.23 2.14
C GLN A 61 -4.65 31.73 1.87
N LYS A 62 -4.04 32.43 2.82
CA LYS A 62 -3.85 33.88 2.84
C LYS A 62 -2.44 34.16 2.34
N GLU A 63 -2.30 34.55 1.07
CA GLU A 63 -1.03 35.03 0.52
C GLU A 63 -1.22 36.36 -0.24
N THR A 64 -0.49 37.37 0.19
CA THR A 64 -0.10 38.60 -0.52
C THR A 64 1.25 38.99 0.12
N PRO A 65 2.25 39.57 -0.57
CA PRO A 65 2.16 40.41 -1.78
C PRO A 65 3.30 40.24 -2.83
N THR A 66 3.10 40.77 -4.05
CA THR A 66 4.07 41.33 -5.04
C THR A 66 3.32 41.40 -6.38
N LYS A 67 3.28 42.44 -7.22
CA LYS A 67 4.14 43.57 -7.61
C LYS A 67 3.24 44.53 -8.45
N PRO A 68 3.24 45.86 -8.28
CA PRO A 68 2.66 46.76 -9.30
C PRO A 68 3.76 47.30 -10.23
N GLU A 69 3.70 46.90 -11.50
CA GLU A 69 4.37 47.48 -12.66
C GLU A 69 3.22 47.61 -13.68
N ASP A 70 2.80 48.80 -14.12
CA ASP A 70 3.53 49.60 -15.10
C ASP A 70 2.99 51.03 -15.16
N LYS A 71 3.90 51.97 -15.42
CA LYS A 71 3.62 53.39 -15.68
C LYS A 71 3.80 53.60 -17.18
N LYS A 72 2.74 53.88 -17.94
CA LYS A 72 2.91 54.52 -19.26
C LYS A 72 1.70 55.31 -19.76
N ASN A 73 1.94 56.62 -19.80
CA ASN A 73 1.43 57.69 -20.68
C ASN A 73 -0.07 57.94 -20.80
#